data_AF-A0A026W5H9-F1
#
_entry.id   AF-A0A026W5H9-F1
#
_cell.length_a   1.000
_cell.length_b   1.000
_cell.length_c   1.000
_cell.angle_alpha   90.00
_cell.angle_beta   90.00
_cell.angle_gamma   90.00
#
_symmetry.space_group_name_H-M   'P 1'
#
loop_
_entity.id
_entity.type
_entity.pdbx_description
1 polymer ?
#
loop_
_entity_poly.entity_id
_entity_poly.type
_entity_poly.pdbx_seq_one_letter_code
_entity_poly.pdbx_strand_id
1 'polypeptide(L)'
;MPFSFEELADIHFLYGRANGNALAAWRFYATAFPNRRLPHHTTFTRIHQQLRENGKFEACRNNSGRDRVVRRPQIEEQILNSFEESASTSTRQIANTLQVSKLTIWRVLHDNQYYL
;
A
#
# COMPACT_ATOMS: atom_id res chain seq x y z
N MET A 1 -7.98 -4.54 -14.20
CA MET A 1 -7.26 -3.47 -14.92
C MET A 1 -7.51 -2.12 -14.25
N PRO A 2 -6.46 -1.30 -14.04
CA PRO A 2 -6.61 0.09 -13.57
C PRO A 2 -7.39 0.94 -14.59
N PHE A 3 -8.01 2.03 -14.16
CA PHE A 3 -8.65 3.00 -15.05
C PHE A 3 -7.59 3.79 -15.81
N SER A 4 -7.88 4.16 -17.07
CA SER A 4 -7.00 5.06 -17.83
C SER A 4 -7.07 6.49 -17.29
N PHE A 5 -6.08 7.34 -17.61
CA PHE A 5 -6.13 8.75 -17.21
C PHE A 5 -7.35 9.50 -17.78
N GLU A 6 -7.80 9.12 -18.97
CA GLU A 6 -9.03 9.65 -19.57
C GLU A 6 -10.25 9.30 -18.71
N GLU A 7 -10.41 8.02 -18.35
CA GLU A 7 -11.50 7.58 -17.47
C GLU A 7 -11.43 8.27 -16.09
N LEU A 8 -10.23 8.43 -15.53
CA LEU A 8 -10.04 9.09 -14.23
C LEU A 8 -10.43 10.58 -14.29
N ALA A 9 -10.10 11.28 -15.38
CA ALA A 9 -10.48 12.67 -15.59
C ALA A 9 -12.01 12.81 -15.73
N ASP A 10 -12.65 11.94 -16.52
CA ASP A 10 -14.11 11.94 -16.71
C ASP A 10 -14.86 11.64 -15.41
N ILE A 11 -14.35 10.68 -14.63
CA ILE A 11 -14.89 10.36 -13.29
C ILE A 11 -14.80 11.58 -12.37
N HIS A 12 -13.63 12.24 -12.32
CA HIS A 12 -13.45 13.43 -11.49
C HIS A 12 -14.37 14.58 -11.93
N PHE A 13 -14.46 14.82 -13.25
CA PHE A 13 -15.30 15.86 -13.82
C PHE A 13 -16.78 15.65 -13.47
N LEU A 14 -17.29 14.42 -13.64
CA LEU A 14 -18.69 14.11 -13.31
C LEU A 14 -18.97 14.11 -11.81
N TYR A 15 -17.98 13.79 -10.98
CA TYR A 15 -18.08 13.98 -9.53
C TYR A 15 -18.22 15.46 -9.15
N GLY A 16 -17.44 16.33 -9.79
CA GLY A 16 -17.57 17.78 -9.66
C GLY A 16 -18.94 18.28 -10.13
N ARG A 17 -19.41 17.81 -11.29
CA ARG A 17 -20.75 18.12 -11.83
C ARG A 17 -21.87 17.70 -10.88
N ALA A 18 -21.70 16.60 -10.17
CA ALA A 18 -22.64 16.11 -9.17
C ALA A 18 -22.50 16.81 -7.80
N ASN A 19 -21.70 17.87 -7.70
CA ASN A 19 -21.44 18.62 -6.47
C ASN A 19 -21.00 17.70 -5.30
N GLY A 20 -20.14 16.73 -5.61
CA GLY A 20 -19.62 15.78 -4.61
C GLY A 20 -20.54 14.59 -4.30
N ASN A 21 -21.69 14.45 -4.96
CA ASN A 21 -22.57 13.30 -4.80
C ASN A 21 -22.12 12.12 -5.69
N ALA A 22 -21.53 11.10 -5.06
CA ALA A 22 -21.01 9.92 -5.74
C ALA A 22 -22.07 9.12 -6.52
N LEU A 23 -23.29 8.99 -5.98
CA LEU A 23 -24.35 8.21 -6.62
C LEU A 23 -24.94 8.94 -7.83
N ALA A 24 -25.08 10.27 -7.74
CA ALA A 24 -25.48 11.09 -8.87
C ALA A 24 -24.39 11.08 -9.97
N ALA A 25 -23.11 11.20 -9.59
CA ALA A 25 -21.99 11.11 -10.53
C ALA A 25 -21.94 9.76 -11.24
N TRP A 26 -22.21 8.66 -10.52
CA TRP A 26 -22.31 7.32 -11.08
C TRP A 26 -23.39 7.21 -12.15
N ARG A 27 -24.58 7.78 -11.90
CA ARG A 27 -25.68 7.83 -12.89
C ARG A 27 -25.26 8.64 -14.12
N PHE A 28 -24.67 9.81 -13.92
CA PHE A 28 -24.17 10.62 -15.03
C PHE A 28 -23.12 9.90 -15.86
N TYR A 29 -22.20 9.16 -15.22
CA TYR A 29 -21.18 8.38 -15.91
C TYR A 29 -21.78 7.24 -16.73
N ALA A 30 -22.74 6.49 -16.15
CA ALA A 30 -23.44 5.43 -16.85
C ALA A 30 -24.20 5.95 -18.09
N THR A 31 -24.81 7.12 -18.00
CA THR A 31 -25.53 7.75 -19.11
C THR A 31 -24.58 8.33 -20.17
N ALA A 32 -23.49 8.98 -19.74
CA ALA A 32 -22.55 9.63 -20.66
C ALA A 32 -21.67 8.62 -21.43
N PHE A 33 -21.34 7.48 -20.80
CA PHE A 33 -20.40 6.51 -21.35
C PHE A 33 -20.96 5.07 -21.32
N PRO A 34 -21.98 4.75 -22.14
CA PRO A 34 -22.68 3.46 -22.07
C PRO A 34 -21.80 2.25 -22.41
N ASN A 35 -20.74 2.45 -23.21
CA ASN A 35 -19.82 1.38 -23.64
C ASN A 35 -18.58 1.24 -22.75
N ARG A 36 -18.43 2.07 -21.71
CA ARG A 36 -17.27 2.02 -20.81
C ARG A 36 -17.57 1.18 -19.58
N ARG A 37 -16.50 0.71 -18.92
CA ARG A 37 -16.64 0.05 -17.62
C ARG A 37 -17.20 1.03 -16.61
N LEU A 38 -18.25 0.62 -15.91
CA LEU A 38 -18.88 1.42 -14.88
C LEU A 38 -18.11 1.30 -13.55
N PRO A 39 -17.47 2.38 -13.05
CA PRO A 39 -16.84 2.37 -11.73
C PRO A 39 -17.87 2.19 -10.61
N HIS A 40 -17.42 1.70 -9.46
CA HIS A 40 -18.22 1.76 -8.24
C HIS A 40 -18.36 3.22 -7.77
N HIS A 41 -19.48 3.59 -7.13
CA HIS A 41 -19.74 4.98 -6.73
C HIS A 41 -18.65 5.53 -5.79
N THR A 42 -18.10 4.71 -4.89
CA THR A 42 -17.00 5.13 -3.98
C THR A 42 -15.71 5.50 -4.73
N THR A 43 -15.52 5.02 -5.95
CA THR A 43 -14.36 5.35 -6.78
C THR A 43 -14.33 6.85 -7.13
N PHE A 44 -15.49 7.49 -7.29
CA PHE A 44 -15.59 8.92 -7.58
C PHE A 44 -15.04 9.75 -6.42
N THR A 45 -15.49 9.46 -5.19
CA THR A 45 -15.00 10.12 -3.98
C THR A 45 -13.50 9.90 -3.79
N ARG A 46 -13.04 8.65 -3.98
CA ARG A 46 -11.63 8.29 -3.81
C ARG A 46 -10.73 9.06 -4.77
N ILE A 47 -11.08 9.13 -6.06
CA ILE A 47 -10.27 9.83 -7.07
C ILE A 47 -10.18 11.32 -6.75
N HIS A 48 -11.28 11.94 -6.33
CA HIS A 48 -11.27 13.33 -5.89
C HIS A 48 -10.36 13.53 -4.66
N GLN A 49 -10.45 12.63 -3.67
CA GLN A 49 -9.63 12.70 -2.47
C GLN A 49 -8.13 12.53 -2.78
N GLN A 50 -7.77 11.57 -3.62
CA GLN A 50 -6.38 11.38 -4.06
C GLN A 50 -5.82 12.61 -4.75
N LEU A 51 -6.62 13.26 -5.62
CA LEU A 51 -6.20 14.51 -6.26
C LEU A 51 -6.00 15.63 -5.24
N ARG A 52 -6.89 15.74 -4.24
CA ARG A 52 -6.82 16.77 -3.19
C ARG A 52 -5.64 16.57 -2.23
N GLU A 53 -5.33 15.32 -1.89
CA GLU A 53 -4.29 14.99 -0.90
C GLU A 53 -2.90 14.88 -1.54
N ASN A 54 -2.81 14.22 -2.70
CA ASN A 54 -1.53 13.85 -3.32
C ASN A 54 -1.21 14.65 -4.59
N GLY A 55 -2.14 15.48 -5.09
CA GLY A 55 -1.96 16.30 -6.29
C GLY A 55 -1.91 15.51 -7.60
N LYS A 56 -2.13 14.19 -7.57
CA LYS A 56 -2.06 13.30 -8.74
C LYS A 56 -3.06 12.15 -8.62
N PHE A 57 -3.46 11.60 -9.76
CA PHE A 57 -4.21 10.36 -9.78
C PHE A 57 -3.29 9.18 -9.48
N GLU A 58 -3.43 8.61 -8.29
CA GLU A 58 -2.75 7.37 -7.97
C GLU A 58 -3.62 6.19 -8.41
N ALA A 59 -3.13 5.43 -9.39
CA ALA A 59 -3.68 4.11 -9.67
C ALA A 59 -3.73 3.33 -8.35
N CYS A 60 -4.81 2.58 -8.11
CA CYS A 60 -4.90 1.65 -6.98
C CYS A 60 -3.67 0.73 -6.99
N ARG A 61 -2.62 1.11 -6.26
CA ARG A 61 -1.49 0.24 -6.00
C ARG A 61 -2.04 -0.74 -4.98
N ASN A 62 -2.35 -1.96 -5.42
CA ASN A 62 -2.70 -3.08 -4.55
C ASN A 62 -1.55 -3.44 -3.57
N ASN A 63 -0.43 -2.72 -3.60
CA ASN A 63 0.56 -2.67 -2.54
C ASN A 63 0.07 -1.84 -1.34
N SER A 64 -1.09 -2.22 -0.78
CA SER A 64 -1.35 -2.04 0.65
C SER A 64 -0.63 -3.13 1.45
N GLY A 65 0.60 -3.48 1.05
CA GLY A 65 1.55 -4.06 1.98
C GLY A 65 1.94 -2.91 2.89
N ARG A 66 1.38 -2.89 4.11
CA ARG A 66 1.81 -2.00 5.20
C ARG A 66 3.30 -1.78 5.10
N ASP A 67 3.73 -0.52 5.05
CA ASP A 67 5.14 -0.19 5.08
C ASP A 67 5.73 -0.91 6.30
N ARG A 68 6.59 -1.90 6.03
CA ARG A 68 7.23 -2.74 7.05
C ARG A 68 8.14 -1.91 7.96
N VAL A 69 8.24 -0.60 7.75
CA VAL A 69 8.97 0.39 8.55
C VAL A 69 8.42 0.50 9.99
N VAL A 70 7.21 0.00 10.28
CA VAL A 70 6.75 -0.21 11.67
C VAL A 70 7.22 -1.56 12.23
N ARG A 71 8.30 -2.15 11.69
CA ARG A 71 9.12 -3.07 12.47
C ARG A 71 9.95 -2.20 13.39
N ARG A 72 9.81 -2.44 14.69
CA ARG A 72 10.48 -1.69 15.75
C ARG A 72 11.99 -1.64 15.47
N PRO A 73 12.58 -0.48 15.15
CA PRO A 73 14.01 -0.37 14.85
C PRO A 73 14.88 -1.00 15.94
N GLN A 74 14.44 -0.86 17.20
CA GLN A 74 15.12 -1.48 18.34
C GLN A 74 15.22 -3.01 18.24
N ILE A 75 14.19 -3.69 17.73
CA ILE A 75 14.21 -5.15 17.60
C ILE A 75 15.13 -5.56 16.45
N GLU A 76 15.14 -4.80 15.35
CA GLU A 76 16.02 -5.08 14.22
C GLU A 76 17.50 -4.88 14.60
N GLU A 77 17.82 -3.77 15.26
CA GLU A 77 19.17 -3.49 15.80
C GLU A 77 19.60 -4.56 16.81
N GLN A 78 18.71 -5.00 17.71
CA GLN A 78 19.02 -6.08 18.65
C GLN A 78 19.30 -7.41 17.95
N ILE A 79 18.59 -7.73 16.87
CA ILE A 79 18.84 -8.94 16.07
C ILE A 79 20.20 -8.84 15.38
N LEU A 80 20.52 -7.68 14.78
CA LEU A 80 21.79 -7.46 14.07
C LEU A 80 22.99 -7.48 15.02
N ASN A 81 22.94 -6.76 16.15
CA ASN A 81 24.00 -6.75 17.14
C ASN A 81 24.24 -8.14 17.74
N SER A 82 23.16 -8.87 18.08
CA SER A 82 23.28 -10.24 18.61
C SER A 82 23.89 -11.22 17.59
N PHE A 83 23.71 -10.94 16.29
CA PHE A 83 24.29 -11.73 15.21
C PHE A 83 25.78 -11.43 15.00
N GLU A 84 26.17 -10.15 15.04
CA GLU A 84 27.56 -9.71 14.88
C GLU A 84 28.45 -10.07 16.09
N GLU A 85 27.96 -9.90 17.31
CA GLU A 85 28.70 -10.24 18.54
C GLU A 85 28.97 -11.74 18.67
N SER A 86 28.20 -12.57 17.96
CA SER A 86 28.25 -14.02 18.09
C SER A 86 28.17 -14.68 16.71
N ALA A 87 29.23 -14.52 15.90
CA ALA A 87 29.35 -15.09 14.56
C ALA A 87 29.19 -16.64 14.46
N SER A 88 29.05 -17.36 15.59
CA SER A 88 28.81 -18.81 15.64
C SER A 88 27.41 -19.20 16.14
N THR A 89 26.54 -18.23 16.45
CA THR A 89 25.31 -18.48 17.20
C THR A 89 24.10 -18.58 16.26
N SER A 90 23.66 -19.82 16.07
CA SER A 90 22.47 -20.23 15.33
C SER A 90 21.29 -19.24 15.48
N THR A 91 20.63 -18.90 14.37
CA THR A 91 19.36 -18.14 14.32
C THR A 91 18.30 -18.62 15.34
N ARG A 92 18.40 -19.88 15.80
CA ARG A 92 17.58 -20.47 16.85
C ARG A 92 17.84 -19.88 18.25
N GLN A 93 19.09 -19.58 18.59
CA GLN A 93 19.45 -19.03 19.91
C GLN A 93 18.99 -17.57 20.01
N ILE A 94 19.19 -16.77 18.97
CA ILE A 94 18.67 -15.39 18.88
C ILE A 94 17.13 -15.38 19.01
N ALA A 95 16.44 -16.34 18.39
CA ALA A 95 14.98 -16.49 18.52
C ALA A 95 14.55 -16.75 19.97
N ASN A 96 15.29 -17.60 20.70
CA ASN A 96 15.01 -17.89 22.10
C ASN A 96 15.31 -16.67 23.01
N THR A 97 16.43 -15.99 22.79
CA THR A 97 16.87 -14.85 23.61
C THR A 97 15.94 -13.64 23.45
N LEU A 98 15.59 -13.30 22.21
CA LEU A 98 14.75 -12.14 21.91
C LEU A 98 13.25 -12.46 21.93
N GLN A 99 12.87 -13.73 22.09
CA GLN A 99 11.50 -14.24 21.95
C GLN A 99 10.84 -13.81 20.62
N VAL A 100 11.64 -13.71 19.56
CA VAL A 100 11.20 -13.30 18.23
C VAL A 100 11.09 -14.53 17.33
N SER A 101 10.07 -14.56 16.48
CA SER A 101 9.88 -15.67 15.55
C SER A 101 11.08 -15.82 14.61
N LYS A 102 11.46 -17.08 14.32
CA LYS A 102 12.57 -17.41 13.41
C LYS A 102 12.38 -16.79 12.01
N LEU A 103 11.13 -16.67 11.56
CA LEU A 103 10.75 -16.01 10.30
C LEU A 103 11.04 -14.51 10.31
N THR A 104 10.84 -13.84 11.44
CA THR A 104 11.16 -12.41 11.58
C THR A 104 12.67 -12.20 11.50
N ILE A 105 13.46 -13.03 12.19
CA ILE A 105 14.93 -12.98 12.16
C ILE A 105 15.46 -13.24 10.75
N TRP A 106 15.00 -14.31 10.08
CA TRP A 106 15.38 -14.61 8.70
C TRP A 106 15.05 -13.47 7.74
N ARG A 107 13.88 -12.84 7.90
CA ARG A 107 13.50 -11.70 7.06
C ARG A 107 14.39 -10.50 7.33
N VAL A 108 14.70 -10.16 8.58
CA VAL A 108 15.58 -9.04 8.92
C VAL A 108 17.00 -9.27 8.38
N LEU A 109 17.54 -10.48 8.53
CA LEU A 109 18.86 -10.83 7.98
C LEU A 109 18.90 -10.80 6.46
N HIS A 110 17.85 -11.28 5.79
CA HIS A 110 17.71 -11.24 4.33
C HIS A 110 17.50 -9.81 3.80
N ASP A 111 16.64 -9.02 4.47
CA ASP A 111 16.37 -7.61 4.12
C ASP A 111 17.67 -6.76 4.27
N ASN A 112 18.59 -7.15 5.17
CA ASN A 112 19.90 -6.51 5.40
C ASN A 112 21.11 -7.25 4.75
N GLN A 113 20.87 -8.21 3.85
CA GLN A 113 21.92 -8.91 3.07
C GLN A 113 22.97 -9.71 3.88
N TYR A 114 22.71 -10.10 5.13
CA TYR A 114 23.65 -10.90 5.93
C TYR A 114 23.72 -12.38 5.52
N TYR A 115 22.81 -12.85 4.67
CA TYR A 115 22.85 -14.17 4.03
C TYR A 115 22.42 -14.06 2.56
N LEU A 116 23.17 -14.70 1.66
CA LEU A 116 22.82 -14.93 0.24
C LEU A 116 21.92 -16.17 0.09
#